data_AF-A0A3A8HKU7-F1
#
_entry.id   AF-A0A3A8HKU7-F1
#
_cell.length_a   1.000
_cell.length_b   1.000
_cell.length_c   1.000
_cell.angle_alpha   90.00
_cell.angle_beta   90.00
_cell.angle_gamma   90.00
#
_symmetry.space_group_name_H-M   'P 1'
#
loop_
_entity.id
_entity.type
_entity.pdbx_description
1 polymer ?
#
loop_
_entity_poly.entity_id
_entity_poly.type
_entity_poly.pdbx_seq_one_letter_code
_entity_poly.pdbx_strand_id
1 'polypeptide(L)'
;MRITLALIVGLLLAQVARAEPDSFGLGTGRDGTLTVLAGGTLFLSVESPLEKNVVAGDQELVVSSPVVSAGDLVMIHESTGLSPTPDVGNPKGVSLSGSVTLGRWELARVETVTTTTPATLVLTAPLRYAYTASRTQVVRVAEFTDVVIQPGARLTASAWNGKSGGILAMLVTGKVINDGRISAEGLGFLGGIFQVSPNEMTGCTGLELEHAKGGSSRGEGVAGMASKTGIPSGRGNLANGGGGANCSASGGGGGGHAGVGGVGGRTATADGQRDEGGQGGAALNYSVFERFTFGGGGGAGHGYDTAGSSGSKGSGVVFIRATAFDGEGVYSASGTSAVASSGNGGGGGGG
;
A
#
# COMPACT_ATOMS: atom_id res chain seq x y z
N MET A 1 75.28 -4.10 16.16
CA MET A 1 74.25 -3.97 15.11
C MET A 1 72.89 -3.99 15.81
N ARG A 2 72.26 -2.83 16.00
CA ARG A 2 71.01 -2.66 16.77
C ARG A 2 69.84 -2.83 15.80
N ILE A 3 69.00 -3.83 16.02
CA ILE A 3 67.77 -4.05 15.24
C ILE A 3 66.63 -3.37 16.00
N THR A 4 66.14 -2.27 15.42
CA THR A 4 64.99 -1.51 15.90
C THR A 4 63.72 -2.28 15.58
N LEU A 5 62.99 -2.70 16.61
CA LEU A 5 61.67 -3.32 16.49
C LEU A 5 60.65 -2.21 16.20
N ALA A 6 60.21 -2.11 14.94
CA ALA A 6 59.16 -1.18 14.55
C ALA A 6 57.80 -1.73 14.99
N LEU A 7 57.18 -1.06 15.96
CA LEU A 7 55.82 -1.30 16.43
C LEU A 7 54.84 -0.77 15.37
N ILE A 8 54.29 -1.65 14.54
CA ILE A 8 53.20 -1.32 13.62
C ILE A 8 51.91 -1.28 14.44
N VAL A 9 51.49 -0.07 14.81
CA VAL A 9 50.15 0.22 15.32
C VAL A 9 49.18 0.06 14.16
N GLY A 10 48.52 -1.09 14.10
CA GLY A 10 47.41 -1.31 13.17
C GLY A 10 46.25 -0.40 13.55
N LEU A 11 46.02 0.64 12.74
CA LEU A 11 44.73 1.33 12.71
C LEU A 11 43.66 0.29 12.40
N LEU A 12 42.87 -0.07 13.41
CA LEU A 12 41.51 -0.57 13.22
C LEU A 12 40.75 0.50 12.45
N LEU A 13 40.79 0.42 11.12
CA LEU A 13 39.79 1.04 10.26
C LEU A 13 38.45 0.59 10.83
N ALA A 14 37.70 1.53 11.40
CA ALA A 14 36.33 1.34 11.80
C ALA A 14 35.65 0.55 10.68
N GLN A 15 35.21 -0.68 10.97
CA GLN A 15 34.41 -1.41 10.02
C GLN A 15 33.24 -0.51 9.71
N VAL A 16 33.19 0.01 8.49
CA VAL A 16 32.05 0.75 7.96
C VAL A 16 30.85 -0.10 8.34
N ALA A 17 29.99 0.42 9.23
CA ALA A 17 28.79 -0.28 9.65
C ALA A 17 28.06 -0.68 8.36
N ARG A 18 28.11 -1.96 8.01
CA ARG A 18 27.44 -2.45 6.80
C ARG A 18 25.96 -2.48 7.14
N ALA A 19 25.13 -2.00 6.22
CA ALA A 19 23.69 -2.15 6.35
C ALA A 19 23.35 -3.63 6.62
N GLU A 20 22.57 -3.89 7.65
CA GLU A 20 22.31 -5.23 8.15
C GLU A 20 21.27 -5.92 7.24
N PRO A 21 21.57 -7.09 6.64
CA PRO A 21 20.54 -7.95 6.07
C PRO A 21 19.53 -8.30 7.16
N ASP A 22 18.26 -8.55 6.81
CA ASP A 22 17.21 -8.93 7.76
C ASP A 22 17.66 -10.02 8.77
N SER A 23 18.06 -9.56 9.96
CA SER A 23 18.62 -10.36 11.05
C SER A 23 17.64 -10.51 12.20
N PHE A 24 16.50 -9.81 12.12
CA PHE A 24 15.51 -9.76 13.18
C PHE A 24 14.73 -11.07 13.31
N GLY A 25 14.68 -11.89 12.25
CA GLY A 25 14.08 -13.23 12.28
C GLY A 25 12.63 -13.19 12.74
N LEU A 26 12.36 -13.69 13.95
CA LEU A 26 11.05 -13.73 14.60
C LEU A 26 10.86 -12.61 15.66
N GLY A 27 11.76 -11.64 15.69
CA GLY A 27 11.76 -10.53 16.63
C GLY A 27 12.26 -10.93 18.01
N THR A 28 12.08 -10.01 18.96
CA THR A 28 12.57 -10.10 20.34
C THR A 28 11.51 -10.53 21.34
N GLY A 29 10.23 -10.52 20.95
CA GLY A 29 9.11 -10.75 21.86
C GLY A 29 8.89 -9.62 22.89
N ARG A 30 9.49 -8.45 22.68
CA ARG A 30 9.45 -7.30 23.62
C ARG A 30 8.05 -6.76 23.91
N ASP A 31 7.09 -6.96 22.99
CA ASP A 31 5.71 -6.54 23.16
C ASP A 31 4.87 -7.55 23.97
N GLY A 32 5.51 -8.63 24.45
CA GLY A 32 4.87 -9.64 25.29
C GLY A 32 3.83 -10.47 24.54
N THR A 33 2.87 -11.03 25.26
CA THR A 33 1.77 -11.79 24.66
C THR A 33 0.62 -10.86 24.28
N LEU A 34 0.12 -10.99 23.04
CA LEU A 34 -1.10 -10.36 22.61
C LEU A 34 -2.28 -11.33 22.72
N THR A 35 -3.39 -10.90 23.32
CA THR A 35 -4.67 -11.61 23.25
C THR A 35 -5.77 -10.64 22.84
N VAL A 36 -6.39 -10.88 21.69
CA VAL A 36 -7.59 -10.14 21.25
C VAL A 36 -8.81 -10.96 21.64
N LEU A 37 -9.59 -10.41 22.56
CA LEU A 37 -10.76 -11.08 23.12
C LEU A 37 -11.93 -11.16 22.14
N ALA A 38 -12.77 -12.17 22.31
CA ALA A 38 -13.95 -12.41 21.48
C ALA A 38 -14.82 -11.14 21.36
N GLY A 39 -15.23 -10.82 20.13
CA GLY A 39 -16.00 -9.60 19.81
C GLY A 39 -15.19 -8.30 19.78
N GLY A 40 -13.91 -8.34 20.18
CA GLY A 40 -13.01 -7.18 20.13
C GLY A 40 -12.44 -6.92 18.74
N THR A 41 -12.16 -5.65 18.43
CA THR A 41 -11.33 -5.26 17.28
C THR A 41 -10.12 -4.48 17.78
N LEU A 42 -8.91 -4.93 17.42
CA LEU A 42 -7.66 -4.26 17.72
C LEU A 42 -7.01 -3.74 16.44
N PHE A 43 -6.59 -2.48 16.46
CA PHE A 43 -5.76 -1.87 15.43
C PHE A 43 -4.30 -1.93 15.87
N LEU A 44 -3.46 -2.67 15.14
CA LEU A 44 -2.04 -2.83 15.45
C LEU A 44 -1.19 -1.66 14.93
N SER A 45 -1.73 -0.92 13.97
CA SER A 45 -0.99 -0.03 13.09
C SER A 45 -0.53 1.25 13.78
N VAL A 46 0.78 1.43 13.71
CA VAL A 46 1.49 2.67 14.02
C VAL A 46 2.37 2.99 12.82
N GLU A 47 1.97 3.99 12.05
CA GLU A 47 2.62 4.36 10.80
C GLU A 47 2.86 5.86 10.70
N SER A 48 3.85 6.25 9.90
CA SER A 48 4.12 7.65 9.58
C SER A 48 4.69 7.79 8.18
N PRO A 49 4.23 8.79 7.40
CA PRO A 49 4.92 9.18 6.17
C PRO A 49 6.37 9.58 6.45
N LEU A 50 7.26 9.22 5.53
CA LEU A 50 8.63 9.73 5.49
C LEU A 50 8.61 11.17 4.95
N GLU A 51 9.22 12.11 5.66
CA GLU A 51 9.19 13.54 5.31
C GLU A 51 10.42 13.97 4.49
N LYS A 52 11.50 13.20 4.53
CA LYS A 52 12.76 13.51 3.83
C LYS A 52 13.30 12.29 3.10
N ASN A 53 13.79 12.51 1.88
CA ASN A 53 14.48 11.46 1.13
C ASN A 53 15.70 10.99 1.92
N VAL A 54 15.97 9.70 1.86
CA VAL A 54 17.14 9.06 2.47
C VAL A 54 17.90 8.29 1.41
N VAL A 55 19.21 8.22 1.56
CA VAL A 55 20.11 7.44 0.70
C VAL A 55 20.60 6.21 1.44
N ALA A 56 21.06 5.21 0.69
CA ALA A 56 21.71 4.04 1.30
C ALA A 56 22.93 4.50 2.12
N GLY A 57 23.05 3.99 3.35
CA GLY A 57 24.06 4.43 4.32
C GLY A 57 23.54 5.42 5.36
N ASP A 58 22.38 6.05 5.16
CA ASP A 58 21.79 6.95 6.16
C ASP A 58 21.31 6.16 7.39
N GLN A 59 21.34 6.82 8.56
CA GLN A 59 20.89 6.27 9.85
C GLN A 59 19.74 7.07 10.48
N GLU A 60 19.18 8.03 9.75
CA GLU A 60 18.14 8.92 10.27
C GLU A 60 16.92 8.91 9.36
N LEU A 61 15.73 8.77 9.96
CA LEU A 61 14.45 8.89 9.27
C LEU A 61 13.67 10.06 9.87
N VAL A 62 13.34 11.07 9.05
CA VAL A 62 12.48 12.19 9.47
C VAL A 62 11.03 11.84 9.15
N VAL A 63 10.15 11.85 10.16
CA VAL A 63 8.75 11.39 10.04
C VAL A 63 7.75 12.39 10.63
N SER A 64 6.53 12.44 10.11
CA SER A 64 5.54 13.46 10.50
C SER A 64 4.94 13.26 11.89
N SER A 65 4.80 12.02 12.38
CA SER A 65 4.11 11.74 13.65
C SER A 65 4.51 10.37 14.24
N PRO A 66 5.75 10.20 14.74
CA PRO A 66 6.17 8.89 15.21
C PRO A 66 5.40 8.49 16.45
N VAL A 67 4.74 7.33 16.38
CA VAL A 67 4.21 6.64 17.58
C VAL A 67 5.14 5.45 17.91
N VAL A 68 6.45 5.63 17.70
CA VAL A 68 7.49 4.64 18.01
C VAL A 68 8.41 5.15 19.12
N SER A 69 9.02 4.22 19.85
CA SER A 69 9.95 4.49 20.94
C SER A 69 11.34 3.90 20.67
N ALA A 70 12.33 4.31 21.47
CA ALA A 70 13.64 3.69 21.48
C ALA A 70 13.54 2.17 21.63
N GLY A 71 14.23 1.47 20.75
CA GLY A 71 14.22 0.02 20.62
C GLY A 71 13.05 -0.54 19.82
N ASP A 72 12.09 0.22 19.29
CA ASP A 72 11.05 -0.35 18.43
C ASP A 72 11.60 -0.82 17.07
N LEU A 73 10.84 -1.70 16.39
CA LEU A 73 11.17 -2.18 15.05
C LEU A 73 10.35 -1.36 14.10
N VAL A 74 10.98 -0.86 13.05
CA VAL A 74 10.27 -0.21 11.98
C VAL A 74 10.55 -0.91 10.66
N MET A 75 9.52 -0.96 9.84
CA MET A 75 9.60 -1.30 8.43
C MET A 75 9.52 0.00 7.64
N ILE A 76 10.53 0.24 6.81
CA ILE A 76 10.50 1.30 5.82
C ILE A 76 9.98 0.68 4.54
N HIS A 77 8.89 1.18 3.97
CA HIS A 77 8.26 0.57 2.79
C HIS A 77 7.86 1.63 1.75
N GLU A 78 8.38 1.49 0.52
CA GLU A 78 8.01 2.33 -0.62
C GLU A 78 6.68 1.84 -1.21
N SER A 79 5.58 2.47 -0.79
CA SER A 79 4.22 1.97 -1.04
C SER A 79 3.64 2.37 -2.39
N THR A 80 4.13 3.45 -3.00
CA THR A 80 3.59 4.00 -4.26
C THR A 80 4.69 4.65 -5.11
N GLY A 81 4.30 5.24 -6.23
CA GLY A 81 5.17 6.04 -7.10
C GLY A 81 6.04 5.23 -8.05
N LEU A 82 5.45 4.24 -8.71
CA LEU A 82 6.06 3.55 -9.86
C LEU A 82 6.60 4.56 -10.87
N SER A 83 7.88 4.41 -11.22
CA SER A 83 8.58 5.28 -12.17
C SER A 83 9.40 4.44 -13.17
N PRO A 84 9.35 4.74 -14.48
CA PRO A 84 8.49 5.75 -15.10
C PRO A 84 7.00 5.38 -14.98
N THR A 85 6.14 6.39 -14.93
CA THR A 85 4.67 6.18 -14.92
C THR A 85 4.27 5.40 -16.18
N PRO A 86 3.45 4.34 -16.08
CA PRO A 86 2.94 3.63 -17.25
C PRO A 86 2.02 4.49 -18.12
N ASP A 87 1.79 4.05 -19.35
CA ASP A 87 0.78 4.67 -20.20
C ASP A 87 -0.62 4.31 -19.71
N VAL A 88 -1.53 5.27 -19.81
CA VAL A 88 -2.93 5.10 -19.43
C VAL A 88 -3.59 4.10 -20.36
N GLY A 89 -4.42 3.22 -19.80
CA GLY A 89 -5.17 2.22 -20.54
C GLY A 89 -4.36 1.00 -20.98
N ASN A 90 -3.16 0.81 -20.43
CA ASN A 90 -2.35 -0.36 -20.71
C ASN A 90 -2.83 -1.57 -19.89
N PRO A 91 -3.33 -2.65 -20.52
CA PRO A 91 -3.84 -3.83 -19.82
C PRO A 91 -2.73 -4.84 -19.49
N LYS A 92 -1.49 -4.63 -19.97
CA LYS A 92 -0.40 -5.57 -19.76
C LYS A 92 0.07 -5.54 -18.31
N GLY A 93 0.45 -6.71 -17.80
CA GLY A 93 1.00 -6.83 -16.46
C GLY A 93 2.23 -5.94 -16.24
N VAL A 94 2.30 -5.32 -15.06
CA VAL A 94 3.38 -4.42 -14.66
C VAL A 94 4.42 -5.21 -13.89
N SER A 95 5.63 -5.31 -14.44
CA SER A 95 6.75 -5.98 -13.78
C SER A 95 7.41 -5.04 -12.77
N LEU A 96 7.48 -5.47 -11.51
CA LEU A 96 8.20 -4.76 -10.44
C LEU A 96 9.49 -5.49 -10.07
N SER A 97 10.23 -5.99 -11.07
CA SER A 97 11.51 -6.67 -10.88
C SER A 97 12.70 -5.74 -11.15
N GLY A 98 13.92 -6.20 -10.82
CA GLY A 98 15.14 -5.48 -11.14
C GLY A 98 15.28 -4.15 -10.38
N SER A 99 15.56 -3.05 -11.10
CA SER A 99 15.89 -1.74 -10.53
C SER A 99 14.69 -0.96 -9.99
N VAL A 100 13.46 -1.44 -10.16
CA VAL A 100 12.27 -0.81 -9.56
C VAL A 100 12.42 -0.80 -8.04
N THR A 101 12.06 0.30 -7.38
CA THR A 101 12.16 0.45 -5.91
C THR A 101 10.82 0.23 -5.21
N LEU A 102 9.71 0.46 -5.91
CA LEU A 102 8.36 0.22 -5.40
C LEU A 102 8.20 -1.17 -4.78
N GLY A 103 7.51 -1.21 -3.64
CA GLY A 103 7.20 -2.40 -2.87
C GLY A 103 8.39 -2.96 -2.09
N ARG A 104 9.56 -2.32 -2.21
CA ARG A 104 10.74 -2.67 -1.42
C ARG A 104 10.53 -2.23 0.02
N TRP A 105 11.01 -3.08 0.92
CA TRP A 105 11.07 -2.79 2.33
C TRP A 105 12.40 -3.21 2.94
N GLU A 106 12.70 -2.64 4.09
CA GLU A 106 13.69 -3.15 5.03
C GLU A 106 13.25 -2.92 6.47
N LEU A 107 13.79 -3.70 7.39
CA LEU A 107 13.57 -3.56 8.82
C LEU A 107 14.75 -2.82 9.45
N ALA A 108 14.46 -1.92 10.38
CA ALA A 108 15.47 -1.21 11.15
C ALA A 108 15.03 -1.05 12.60
N ARG A 109 16.00 -1.12 13.51
CA ARG A 109 15.78 -0.87 14.94
C ARG A 109 15.99 0.62 15.23
N VAL A 110 15.03 1.23 15.91
CA VAL A 110 15.15 2.60 16.42
C VAL A 110 16.07 2.61 17.63
N GLU A 111 17.14 3.40 17.59
CA GLU A 111 18.00 3.66 18.74
C GLU A 111 17.40 4.76 19.62
N THR A 112 17.05 5.90 19.01
CA THR A 112 16.46 7.05 19.70
C THR A 112 15.43 7.75 18.82
N VAL A 113 14.50 8.45 19.48
CA VAL A 113 13.49 9.31 18.83
C VAL A 113 13.70 10.71 19.34
N THR A 114 13.95 11.66 18.44
CA THR A 114 14.09 13.07 18.82
C THR A 114 12.74 13.67 19.17
N THR A 115 12.74 14.68 20.04
CA THR A 115 11.55 15.44 20.43
C THR A 115 11.27 16.63 19.51
N THR A 116 11.92 16.70 18.34
CA THR A 116 11.74 17.76 17.35
C THR A 116 10.45 17.56 16.55
N THR A 117 9.97 18.61 15.89
CA THR A 117 8.83 18.54 14.97
C THR A 117 9.26 19.04 13.58
N PRO A 118 9.32 18.19 12.54
CA PRO A 118 9.09 16.74 12.58
C PRO A 118 10.15 15.99 13.42
N ALA A 119 9.79 14.80 13.87
CA ALA A 119 10.65 13.98 14.70
C ALA A 119 11.57 13.12 13.82
N THR A 120 12.75 12.81 14.35
CA THR A 120 13.78 12.01 13.70
C THR A 120 13.96 10.71 14.47
N LEU A 121 13.90 9.59 13.76
CA LEU A 121 14.28 8.27 14.26
C LEU A 121 15.75 8.06 13.92
N VAL A 122 16.60 7.91 14.93
CA VAL A 122 17.99 7.46 14.76
C VAL A 122 17.99 5.95 14.82
N LEU A 123 18.64 5.29 13.85
CA LEU A 123 18.65 3.84 13.69
C LEU A 123 19.95 3.24 14.22
N THR A 124 19.89 2.02 14.77
CA THR A 124 21.08 1.32 15.27
C THR A 124 22.04 0.87 14.16
N ALA A 125 21.57 0.83 12.92
CA ALA A 125 22.32 0.41 11.75
C ALA A 125 21.91 1.26 10.52
N PRO A 126 22.81 1.49 9.56
CA PRO A 126 22.50 2.25 8.36
C PRO A 126 21.54 1.50 7.42
N LEU A 127 20.73 2.27 6.71
CA LEU A 127 19.80 1.76 5.70
C LEU A 127 20.56 1.14 4.53
N ARG A 128 20.03 0.04 4.02
CA ARG A 128 20.54 -0.64 2.81
C ARG A 128 20.08 0.06 1.55
N TYR A 129 18.91 0.65 1.55
CA TYR A 129 18.29 1.24 0.37
C TYR A 129 18.06 2.74 0.53
N ALA A 130 17.95 3.41 -0.63
CA ALA A 130 17.45 4.77 -0.68
C ALA A 130 15.92 4.75 -0.75
N TYR A 131 15.26 5.72 -0.11
CA TYR A 131 13.82 5.88 -0.13
C TYR A 131 13.42 7.32 -0.45
N THR A 132 12.37 7.45 -1.26
CA THR A 132 11.78 8.74 -1.62
C THR A 132 10.64 9.07 -0.65
N ALA A 133 10.69 10.24 -0.02
CA ALA A 133 9.73 10.70 1.00
C ALA A 133 8.28 10.59 0.54
N SER A 134 7.95 11.14 -0.63
CA SER A 134 6.58 11.20 -1.17
C SER A 134 5.93 9.84 -1.49
N ARG A 135 6.67 8.74 -1.30
CA ARG A 135 6.29 7.37 -1.68
C ARG A 135 6.43 6.38 -0.53
N THR A 136 7.02 6.80 0.58
CA THR A 136 7.51 5.90 1.62
C THR A 136 6.79 6.16 2.93
N GLN A 137 6.44 5.09 3.61
CA GLN A 137 5.98 5.12 5.00
C GLN A 137 6.91 4.29 5.88
N VAL A 138 6.93 4.66 7.15
CA VAL A 138 7.60 3.95 8.23
C VAL A 138 6.52 3.33 9.11
N VAL A 139 6.53 2.02 9.26
CA VAL A 139 5.51 1.25 9.98
C VAL A 139 6.16 0.54 11.16
N ARG A 140 5.63 0.68 12.37
CA ARG A 140 6.07 -0.12 13.52
C ARG A 140 5.76 -1.59 13.25
N VAL A 141 6.75 -2.45 13.42
CA VAL A 141 6.56 -3.90 13.41
C VAL A 141 6.51 -4.38 14.85
N ALA A 142 5.35 -4.87 15.28
CA ALA A 142 5.19 -5.38 16.63
C ALA A 142 5.99 -6.68 16.81
N GLU A 143 6.50 -6.92 18.02
CA GLU A 143 7.34 -8.08 18.34
C GLU A 143 6.76 -8.83 19.55
N PHE A 144 5.86 -9.77 19.32
CA PHE A 144 5.17 -10.51 20.37
C PHE A 144 5.88 -11.82 20.74
N THR A 145 5.65 -12.31 21.96
CA THR A 145 6.00 -13.68 22.33
C THR A 145 4.99 -14.66 21.75
N ASP A 146 3.70 -14.41 21.93
CA ASP A 146 2.60 -15.19 21.39
C ASP A 146 1.45 -14.26 21.02
N VAL A 147 0.64 -14.66 20.04
CA VAL A 147 -0.56 -13.94 19.62
C VAL A 147 -1.74 -14.88 19.65
N VAL A 148 -2.81 -14.51 20.35
CA VAL A 148 -4.07 -15.25 20.41
C VAL A 148 -5.20 -14.36 19.93
N ILE A 149 -5.87 -14.76 18.86
CA ILE A 149 -7.08 -14.11 18.34
C ILE A 149 -8.26 -15.02 18.60
N GLN A 150 -9.12 -14.65 19.54
CA GLN A 150 -10.27 -15.47 19.94
C GLN A 150 -11.37 -15.48 18.86
N PRO A 151 -12.31 -16.45 18.91
CA PRO A 151 -13.46 -16.48 18.01
C PRO A 151 -14.23 -15.16 17.99
N GLY A 152 -14.54 -14.67 16.78
CA GLY A 152 -15.24 -13.39 16.57
C GLY A 152 -14.40 -12.14 16.88
N ALA A 153 -13.13 -12.27 17.27
CA ALA A 153 -12.20 -11.16 17.41
C ALA A 153 -11.58 -10.77 16.07
N ARG A 154 -11.14 -9.51 15.94
CA ARG A 154 -10.46 -8.98 14.76
C ARG A 154 -9.16 -8.26 15.11
N LEU A 155 -8.06 -8.64 14.48
CA LEU A 155 -6.82 -7.85 14.42
C LEU A 155 -6.73 -7.19 13.03
N THR A 156 -6.50 -5.89 12.98
CA THR A 156 -6.50 -5.11 11.74
C THR A 156 -5.47 -3.97 11.80
N ALA A 157 -5.34 -3.23 10.70
CA ALA A 157 -4.55 -2.00 10.61
C ALA A 157 -5.44 -0.81 10.16
N SER A 158 -4.88 0.39 10.19
CA SER A 158 -5.39 1.58 9.53
C SER A 158 -5.44 1.35 8.02
N ALA A 159 -6.44 1.91 7.35
CA ALA A 159 -6.47 1.94 5.89
C ALA A 159 -5.43 2.94 5.35
N TRP A 160 -4.86 2.62 4.18
CA TRP A 160 -4.09 3.57 3.39
C TRP A 160 -4.89 4.85 3.15
N ASN A 161 -4.25 5.98 3.38
CA ASN A 161 -4.84 7.31 3.24
C ASN A 161 -4.25 8.14 2.08
N GLY A 162 -3.44 7.53 1.22
CA GLY A 162 -2.67 8.21 0.17
C GLY A 162 -1.21 8.52 0.56
N LYS A 163 -0.84 8.34 1.84
CA LYS A 163 0.52 8.59 2.34
C LYS A 163 1.04 7.49 3.28
N SER A 164 0.19 6.96 4.16
CA SER A 164 0.52 5.90 5.10
C SER A 164 -0.72 5.04 5.41
N GLY A 165 -0.48 3.86 5.99
CA GLY A 165 -1.49 2.88 6.36
C GLY A 165 -1.43 1.63 5.48
N GLY A 166 -2.38 0.72 5.67
CA GLY A 166 -2.57 -0.46 4.83
C GLY A 166 -1.69 -1.66 5.16
N ILE A 167 -0.78 -1.55 6.13
CA ILE A 167 0.16 -2.62 6.51
C ILE A 167 -0.08 -3.03 7.97
N LEU A 168 -0.40 -4.31 8.16
CA LEU A 168 -0.34 -4.97 9.46
C LEU A 168 0.97 -5.76 9.51
N ALA A 169 1.89 -5.39 10.40
CA ALA A 169 3.20 -6.04 10.51
C ALA A 169 3.51 -6.49 11.94
N MET A 170 3.81 -7.78 12.10
CA MET A 170 4.30 -8.32 13.37
C MET A 170 5.27 -9.49 13.20
N LEU A 171 6.18 -9.63 14.15
CA LEU A 171 7.04 -10.78 14.37
C LEU A 171 6.64 -11.44 15.69
N VAL A 172 6.65 -12.78 15.73
CA VAL A 172 6.20 -13.56 16.87
C VAL A 172 7.22 -14.66 17.16
N THR A 173 7.86 -14.63 18.34
CA THR A 173 8.88 -15.63 18.67
C THR A 173 8.27 -17.01 18.95
N GLY A 174 7.03 -17.06 19.44
CA GLY A 174 6.23 -18.26 19.68
C GLY A 174 5.16 -18.46 18.60
N LYS A 175 3.91 -18.66 19.04
CA LYS A 175 2.80 -19.05 18.16
C LYS A 175 1.84 -17.91 17.87
N VAL A 176 1.25 -17.96 16.67
CA VAL A 176 0.02 -17.24 16.34
C VAL A 176 -1.12 -18.26 16.36
N ILE A 177 -2.01 -18.16 17.35
CA ILE A 177 -3.25 -18.94 17.46
C ILE A 177 -4.39 -18.04 17.00
N ASN A 178 -4.95 -18.30 15.83
CA ASN A 178 -6.01 -17.49 15.25
C ASN A 178 -7.28 -18.30 15.09
N ASP A 179 -8.29 -18.05 15.92
CA ASP A 179 -9.66 -18.56 15.77
C ASP A 179 -10.65 -17.45 15.35
N GLY A 180 -10.16 -16.23 15.16
CA GLY A 180 -10.92 -15.07 14.72
C GLY A 180 -10.51 -14.61 13.32
N ARG A 181 -10.23 -13.31 13.16
CA ARG A 181 -9.85 -12.70 11.89
C ARG A 181 -8.62 -11.81 12.04
N ILE A 182 -7.58 -12.08 11.26
CA ILE A 182 -6.48 -11.15 11.01
C ILE A 182 -6.66 -10.60 9.60
N SER A 183 -7.01 -9.31 9.48
CA SER A 183 -7.49 -8.76 8.20
C SER A 183 -6.87 -7.42 7.83
N ALA A 184 -6.45 -7.32 6.57
CA ALA A 184 -6.13 -6.10 5.84
C ALA A 184 -7.11 -5.85 4.66
N GLU A 185 -8.35 -6.34 4.79
CA GLU A 185 -9.38 -6.17 3.75
C GLU A 185 -9.73 -4.69 3.53
N GLY A 186 -9.69 -4.23 2.27
CA GLY A 186 -10.02 -2.86 1.90
C GLY A 186 -9.11 -1.79 2.51
N LEU A 187 -7.92 -2.17 2.98
CA LEU A 187 -6.97 -1.24 3.61
C LEU A 187 -5.91 -0.70 2.63
N GLY A 188 -5.96 -1.11 1.36
CA GLY A 188 -5.01 -0.72 0.32
C GLY A 188 -5.39 0.55 -0.43
N PHE A 189 -4.95 0.64 -1.69
CA PHE A 189 -5.10 1.86 -2.50
C PHE A 189 -6.55 2.34 -2.61
N LEU A 190 -6.70 3.66 -2.66
CA LEU A 190 -7.99 4.33 -2.62
C LEU A 190 -8.78 4.10 -3.90
N GLY A 191 -10.10 3.91 -3.77
CA GLY A 191 -11.01 3.91 -4.92
C GLY A 191 -11.24 5.32 -5.47
N GLY A 192 -11.63 5.40 -6.74
CA GLY A 192 -12.01 6.64 -7.40
C GLY A 192 -13.26 7.24 -6.77
N ILE A 193 -13.24 8.56 -6.53
CA ILE A 193 -14.37 9.27 -5.93
C ILE A 193 -15.41 9.60 -7.00
N PHE A 194 -16.65 9.20 -6.75
CA PHE A 194 -17.81 9.58 -7.56
C PHE A 194 -18.09 11.07 -7.44
N GLN A 195 -18.41 11.68 -8.57
CA GLN A 195 -18.83 13.07 -8.65
C GLN A 195 -20.04 13.14 -9.58
N VAL A 196 -21.06 13.87 -9.14
CA VAL A 196 -22.25 14.11 -9.94
C VAL A 196 -21.89 15.04 -11.10
N SER A 197 -22.08 14.55 -12.33
CA SER A 197 -21.99 15.39 -13.52
C SER A 197 -23.23 16.28 -13.60
N PRO A 198 -23.11 17.56 -13.98
CA PRO A 198 -24.27 18.46 -14.03
C PRO A 198 -25.27 18.08 -15.13
N ASN A 199 -24.82 17.32 -16.14
CA ASN A 199 -25.58 17.02 -17.34
C ASN A 199 -25.44 15.55 -17.70
N GLU A 200 -26.44 15.02 -18.41
CA GLU A 200 -26.23 13.81 -19.19
C GLU A 200 -25.24 14.09 -20.33
N MET A 201 -24.18 13.30 -20.41
CA MET A 201 -23.13 13.42 -21.43
C MET A 201 -23.11 12.19 -22.33
N THR A 202 -22.92 12.43 -23.63
CA THR A 202 -22.84 11.42 -24.70
C THR A 202 -21.59 11.63 -25.55
N GLY A 203 -21.12 10.58 -26.25
CA GLY A 203 -19.98 10.67 -27.18
C GLY A 203 -18.57 10.78 -26.58
N CYS A 204 -18.40 10.65 -25.26
CA CYS A 204 -17.10 10.62 -24.56
C CYS A 204 -16.32 9.33 -24.91
N THR A 205 -15.02 9.43 -25.20
CA THR A 205 -14.18 8.28 -25.59
C THR A 205 -12.76 8.29 -25.02
N GLY A 206 -12.33 9.37 -24.38
CA GLY A 206 -10.93 9.55 -23.96
C GLY A 206 -10.48 8.58 -22.86
N LEU A 207 -9.32 7.94 -23.03
CA LEU A 207 -8.67 7.18 -21.94
C LEU A 207 -8.29 8.09 -20.76
N GLU A 208 -7.89 9.31 -21.10
CA GLU A 208 -7.72 10.43 -20.18
C GLU A 208 -8.78 11.47 -20.51
N LEU A 209 -9.65 11.77 -19.55
CA LEU A 209 -10.76 12.67 -19.79
C LEU A 209 -11.11 13.40 -18.50
N GLU A 210 -11.02 14.73 -18.54
CA GLU A 210 -11.42 15.59 -17.43
C GLU A 210 -12.88 15.38 -17.03
N HIS A 211 -13.20 15.58 -15.74
CA HIS A 211 -14.56 15.43 -15.23
C HIS A 211 -15.57 16.31 -15.98
N ALA A 212 -15.21 17.55 -16.27
CA ALA A 212 -16.06 18.48 -17.03
C ALA A 212 -16.35 18.03 -18.47
N LYS A 213 -15.59 17.06 -19.00
CA LYS A 213 -15.77 16.47 -20.33
C LYS A 213 -16.40 15.08 -20.29
N GLY A 214 -16.83 14.62 -19.11
CA GLY A 214 -17.53 13.36 -18.92
C GLY A 214 -16.65 12.20 -18.47
N GLY A 215 -15.43 12.44 -17.99
CA GLY A 215 -14.62 11.42 -17.34
C GLY A 215 -14.93 11.28 -15.84
N SER A 216 -14.74 10.11 -15.27
CA SER A 216 -14.83 9.88 -13.82
C SER A 216 -13.49 9.48 -13.23
N SER A 217 -13.36 9.61 -11.91
CA SER A 217 -12.09 9.39 -11.20
C SER A 217 -11.61 7.95 -11.32
N ARG A 218 -10.32 7.76 -11.64
CA ARG A 218 -9.66 6.44 -11.54
C ARG A 218 -9.49 6.03 -10.09
N GLY A 219 -9.32 4.73 -9.85
CA GLY A 219 -8.77 4.23 -8.61
C GLY A 219 -7.26 4.48 -8.54
N GLU A 220 -6.75 4.61 -7.32
CA GLU A 220 -5.31 4.68 -7.06
C GLU A 220 -4.67 3.31 -7.33
N GLY A 221 -3.49 3.33 -7.91
CA GLY A 221 -2.63 2.17 -8.00
C GLY A 221 -1.20 2.52 -7.63
N VAL A 222 -0.28 1.61 -7.94
CA VAL A 222 1.14 1.78 -7.66
C VAL A 222 1.78 3.00 -8.34
N ALA A 223 1.15 3.54 -9.37
CA ALA A 223 1.59 4.74 -10.07
C ALA A 223 0.85 6.02 -9.61
N GLY A 224 0.03 5.93 -8.56
CA GLY A 224 -0.92 6.97 -8.16
C GLY A 224 -2.20 6.96 -8.98
N MET A 225 -2.94 8.07 -8.98
CA MET A 225 -4.19 8.25 -9.74
C MET A 225 -4.00 9.08 -11.02
N ALA A 226 -3.12 10.08 -10.95
CA ALA A 226 -2.87 11.02 -12.04
C ALA A 226 -1.90 10.43 -13.07
N SER A 227 -2.23 10.60 -14.34
CA SER A 227 -1.37 10.21 -15.45
C SER A 227 -0.16 11.16 -15.58
N LYS A 228 0.70 10.90 -16.58
CA LYS A 228 1.80 11.80 -16.96
C LYS A 228 1.35 13.23 -17.29
N THR A 229 0.10 13.40 -17.73
CA THR A 229 -0.47 14.71 -18.07
C THR A 229 -1.14 15.39 -16.87
N GLY A 230 -1.18 14.73 -15.72
CA GLY A 230 -1.82 15.22 -14.49
C GLY A 230 -3.31 14.90 -14.38
N ILE A 231 -3.90 14.22 -15.36
CA ILE A 231 -5.35 13.93 -15.40
C ILE A 231 -5.64 12.66 -14.57
N PRO A 232 -6.46 12.73 -13.49
CA PRO A 232 -6.78 11.58 -12.63
C PRO A 232 -8.05 10.82 -13.04
N SER A 233 -8.62 11.14 -14.19
CA SER A 233 -9.93 10.68 -14.62
C SER A 233 -9.97 10.18 -16.07
N GLY A 234 -11.09 9.57 -16.43
CA GLY A 234 -11.32 8.91 -17.69
C GLY A 234 -11.25 7.38 -17.57
N ARG A 235 -11.72 6.71 -18.63
CA ARG A 235 -11.89 5.25 -18.62
C ARG A 235 -10.61 4.43 -18.58
N GLY A 236 -9.45 5.01 -18.91
CA GLY A 236 -8.20 4.27 -18.95
C GLY A 236 -7.71 3.92 -17.55
N ASN A 237 -7.30 2.67 -17.32
CA ASN A 237 -6.64 2.27 -16.07
C ASN A 237 -5.24 2.89 -15.97
N LEU A 238 -4.68 2.95 -14.76
CA LEU A 238 -3.30 3.37 -14.55
C LEU A 238 -2.58 2.36 -13.67
N ALA A 239 -1.66 1.60 -14.28
CA ALA A 239 -1.09 0.41 -13.66
C ALA A 239 -2.21 -0.49 -13.11
N ASN A 240 -2.15 -0.87 -11.83
CA ASN A 240 -3.17 -1.68 -11.19
C ASN A 240 -4.38 -0.89 -10.65
N GLY A 241 -4.39 0.45 -10.75
CA GLY A 241 -5.57 1.25 -10.43
C GLY A 241 -6.62 1.16 -11.55
N GLY A 242 -7.86 0.85 -11.21
CA GLY A 242 -8.97 0.74 -12.16
C GLY A 242 -9.31 2.08 -12.82
N GLY A 243 -9.62 2.06 -14.11
CA GLY A 243 -10.09 3.24 -14.83
C GLY A 243 -11.41 3.75 -14.27
N GLY A 244 -11.65 5.06 -14.31
CA GLY A 244 -12.98 5.61 -14.04
C GLY A 244 -13.94 5.24 -15.18
N ALA A 245 -15.06 5.92 -15.30
CA ALA A 245 -15.98 5.74 -16.43
C ALA A 245 -16.00 6.97 -17.34
N ASN A 246 -16.60 6.82 -18.52
CA ASN A 246 -16.82 7.90 -19.47
C ASN A 246 -18.30 8.01 -19.84
N CYS A 247 -18.86 9.22 -19.83
CA CYS A 247 -20.25 9.50 -20.22
C CYS A 247 -21.32 8.85 -19.36
N SER A 248 -22.58 9.28 -19.54
CA SER A 248 -23.71 8.90 -18.68
C SER A 248 -23.83 7.39 -18.42
N ALA A 249 -23.97 7.05 -17.14
CA ALA A 249 -24.25 5.72 -16.60
C ALA A 249 -23.21 4.61 -16.84
N SER A 250 -22.05 4.90 -17.41
CA SER A 250 -20.98 3.90 -17.53
C SER A 250 -20.34 3.57 -16.19
N GLY A 251 -19.91 2.33 -16.02
CA GLY A 251 -19.31 1.84 -14.77
C GLY A 251 -17.81 2.04 -14.72
N GLY A 252 -17.26 2.13 -13.52
CA GLY A 252 -15.82 2.16 -13.27
C GLY A 252 -15.19 0.76 -13.37
N GLY A 253 -13.92 0.70 -13.76
CA GLY A 253 -13.15 -0.54 -13.82
C GLY A 253 -12.66 -0.97 -12.44
N GLY A 254 -12.55 -2.28 -12.21
CA GLY A 254 -12.01 -2.82 -10.96
C GLY A 254 -10.49 -2.63 -10.85
N GLY A 255 -9.97 -2.58 -9.62
CA GLY A 255 -8.54 -2.61 -9.35
C GLY A 255 -7.92 -3.98 -9.64
N GLY A 256 -6.61 -3.99 -9.90
CA GLY A 256 -5.82 -5.21 -10.14
C GLY A 256 -4.80 -5.50 -9.03
N HIS A 257 -4.30 -6.72 -9.02
CA HIS A 257 -3.13 -7.16 -8.25
C HIS A 257 -2.53 -8.43 -8.87
N ALA A 258 -2.70 -9.63 -8.30
CA ALA A 258 -2.24 -10.88 -8.91
C ALA A 258 -2.96 -11.19 -10.24
N GLY A 259 -4.16 -10.64 -10.43
CA GLY A 259 -4.93 -10.69 -11.66
C GLY A 259 -5.36 -9.30 -12.14
N VAL A 260 -5.92 -9.26 -13.35
CA VAL A 260 -6.53 -8.04 -13.90
C VAL A 260 -7.87 -7.74 -13.22
N GLY A 261 -8.17 -6.46 -13.06
CA GLY A 261 -9.47 -5.99 -12.58
C GLY A 261 -10.58 -6.17 -13.61
N GLY A 262 -11.84 -6.11 -13.16
CA GLY A 262 -13.02 -6.19 -14.03
C GLY A 262 -13.21 -4.95 -14.90
N VAL A 263 -13.85 -5.11 -16.06
CA VAL A 263 -14.24 -3.99 -16.93
C VAL A 263 -15.56 -3.40 -16.46
N GLY A 264 -15.66 -2.08 -16.45
CA GLY A 264 -16.87 -1.34 -16.06
C GLY A 264 -18.00 -1.46 -17.08
N GLY A 265 -19.23 -1.19 -16.61
CA GLY A 265 -20.45 -1.26 -17.43
C GLY A 265 -20.49 -0.23 -18.58
N ARG A 266 -21.32 -0.52 -19.58
CA ARG A 266 -21.57 0.33 -20.77
C ARG A 266 -22.29 1.63 -20.42
N THR A 267 -22.24 2.60 -21.33
CA THR A 267 -22.99 3.86 -21.20
C THR A 267 -24.51 3.63 -21.27
N ALA A 268 -25.27 4.66 -20.91
CA ALA A 268 -26.74 4.63 -20.96
C ALA A 268 -27.28 4.32 -22.37
N THR A 269 -28.53 3.85 -22.44
CA THR A 269 -29.21 3.56 -23.72
C THR A 269 -29.31 4.78 -24.62
N ALA A 270 -29.48 5.98 -24.03
CA ALA A 270 -29.49 7.25 -24.77
C ALA A 270 -28.14 7.56 -25.45
N ASP A 271 -27.04 6.99 -24.97
CA ASP A 271 -25.70 7.10 -25.57
C ASP A 271 -25.33 5.86 -26.40
N GLY A 272 -26.29 4.98 -26.69
CA GLY A 272 -26.10 3.83 -27.56
C GLY A 272 -25.36 2.64 -26.94
N GLN A 273 -25.28 2.55 -25.60
CA GLN A 273 -24.67 1.40 -24.90
C GLN A 273 -23.21 1.14 -25.34
N ARG A 274 -22.40 2.18 -25.43
CA ARG A 274 -21.00 2.09 -25.89
C ARG A 274 -20.12 1.46 -24.81
N ASP A 275 -19.07 0.75 -25.26
CA ASP A 275 -18.05 0.14 -24.41
C ASP A 275 -17.05 1.19 -23.87
N GLU A 276 -17.57 2.16 -23.13
CA GLU A 276 -16.82 3.26 -22.51
C GLU A 276 -16.76 3.17 -20.97
N GLY A 277 -17.07 1.99 -20.44
CA GLY A 277 -16.77 1.65 -19.06
C GLY A 277 -15.27 1.65 -18.80
N GLY A 278 -14.94 1.78 -17.52
CA GLY A 278 -13.57 1.78 -17.04
C GLY A 278 -12.84 0.50 -17.32
N GLN A 279 -11.59 0.63 -17.74
CA GLN A 279 -10.71 -0.51 -17.94
C GLN A 279 -10.25 -1.04 -16.58
N GLY A 280 -10.16 -2.36 -16.47
CA GLY A 280 -9.64 -3.00 -15.26
C GLY A 280 -8.17 -2.67 -15.03
N GLY A 281 -7.77 -2.56 -13.77
CA GLY A 281 -6.37 -2.43 -13.38
C GLY A 281 -5.55 -3.62 -13.86
N ALA A 282 -4.31 -3.36 -14.27
CA ALA A 282 -3.38 -4.39 -14.71
C ALA A 282 -2.89 -5.25 -13.54
N ALA A 283 -2.48 -6.47 -13.84
CA ALA A 283 -1.82 -7.34 -12.87
C ALA A 283 -0.40 -6.82 -12.53
N LEU A 284 0.09 -7.11 -11.33
CA LEU A 284 1.45 -6.82 -10.87
C LEU A 284 2.26 -8.11 -10.79
N ASN A 285 3.48 -8.09 -11.31
CA ASN A 285 4.38 -9.25 -11.32
C ASN A 285 5.62 -8.96 -10.47
N TYR A 286 5.76 -9.65 -9.34
CA TYR A 286 6.92 -9.57 -8.46
C TYR A 286 7.04 -10.80 -7.55
N SER A 287 8.22 -10.98 -6.95
CA SER A 287 8.42 -11.99 -5.89
C SER A 287 7.99 -11.42 -4.55
N VAL A 288 7.03 -12.08 -3.89
CA VAL A 288 6.55 -11.68 -2.55
C VAL A 288 7.63 -11.76 -1.46
N PHE A 289 8.70 -12.51 -1.71
CA PHE A 289 9.85 -12.59 -0.80
C PHE A 289 10.74 -11.35 -0.85
N GLU A 290 10.68 -10.59 -1.95
CA GLU A 290 11.51 -9.39 -2.13
C GLU A 290 10.72 -8.11 -1.88
N ARG A 291 9.42 -8.13 -2.21
CA ARG A 291 8.57 -6.94 -2.28
C ARG A 291 7.12 -7.29 -2.01
N PHE A 292 6.33 -6.31 -1.62
CA PHE A 292 4.87 -6.42 -1.63
C PHE A 292 4.24 -5.08 -2.00
N THR A 293 2.99 -5.11 -2.44
CA THR A 293 2.23 -3.90 -2.82
C THR A 293 0.78 -4.05 -2.43
N PHE A 294 0.08 -2.93 -2.30
CA PHE A 294 -1.38 -2.92 -2.13
C PHE A 294 -2.10 -3.31 -3.43
N GLY A 295 -3.31 -3.85 -3.27
CA GLY A 295 -4.28 -3.98 -4.36
C GLY A 295 -4.73 -2.62 -4.85
N GLY A 296 -5.02 -2.53 -6.15
CA GLY A 296 -5.49 -1.30 -6.76
C GLY A 296 -6.89 -0.93 -6.31
N GLY A 297 -7.17 0.37 -6.21
CA GLY A 297 -8.54 0.84 -6.06
C GLY A 297 -9.32 0.66 -7.36
N GLY A 298 -10.63 0.46 -7.25
CA GLY A 298 -11.53 0.53 -8.40
C GLY A 298 -11.81 1.97 -8.80
N GLY A 299 -12.17 2.21 -10.06
CA GLY A 299 -12.58 3.53 -10.53
C GLY A 299 -14.04 3.85 -10.20
N ALA A 300 -14.39 5.14 -10.22
CA ALA A 300 -15.76 5.60 -10.05
C ALA A 300 -16.58 5.37 -11.33
N GLY A 301 -17.87 5.10 -11.17
CA GLY A 301 -18.84 5.20 -12.26
C GLY A 301 -19.12 6.65 -12.63
N HIS A 302 -19.76 6.86 -13.78
CA HIS A 302 -20.28 8.17 -14.18
C HIS A 302 -21.78 8.25 -13.93
N GLY A 303 -22.24 9.41 -13.46
CA GLY A 303 -23.66 9.65 -13.17
C GLY A 303 -23.97 11.13 -13.15
N TYR A 304 -25.25 11.45 -13.34
CA TYR A 304 -25.79 12.80 -13.36
C TYR A 304 -26.73 13.08 -12.17
N ASP A 305 -26.83 12.13 -11.25
CA ASP A 305 -27.48 12.29 -9.94
C ASP A 305 -26.72 11.49 -8.86
N THR A 306 -27.26 11.41 -7.66
CA THR A 306 -26.63 10.74 -6.51
C THR A 306 -26.71 9.20 -6.54
N ALA A 307 -27.25 8.60 -7.59
CA ALA A 307 -27.39 7.15 -7.72
C ALA A 307 -26.15 6.44 -8.27
N GLY A 308 -25.12 7.18 -8.70
CA GLY A 308 -23.82 6.60 -9.07
C GLY A 308 -22.97 6.27 -7.83
N SER A 309 -21.91 5.47 -8.01
CA SER A 309 -21.06 5.05 -6.89
C SER A 309 -19.56 5.21 -7.13
N SER A 310 -18.85 5.48 -6.03
CA SER A 310 -17.39 5.51 -5.99
C SER A 310 -16.84 4.10 -6.21
N GLY A 311 -15.61 4.04 -6.72
CA GLY A 311 -14.86 2.80 -6.72
C GLY A 311 -14.46 2.40 -5.30
N SER A 312 -14.18 1.12 -5.11
CA SER A 312 -13.82 0.55 -3.82
C SER A 312 -12.32 0.48 -3.59
N LYS A 313 -11.94 0.36 -2.31
CA LYS A 313 -10.54 0.28 -1.89
C LYS A 313 -9.95 -1.08 -2.19
N GLY A 314 -8.69 -1.10 -2.60
CA GLY A 314 -7.92 -2.32 -2.79
C GLY A 314 -7.47 -2.97 -1.48
N SER A 315 -6.83 -4.11 -1.60
CA SER A 315 -6.26 -4.90 -0.50
C SER A 315 -5.05 -4.24 0.18
N GLY A 316 -5.00 -4.31 1.51
CA GLY A 316 -3.79 -4.01 2.28
C GLY A 316 -2.84 -5.21 2.33
N VAL A 317 -1.92 -5.21 3.30
CA VAL A 317 -0.90 -6.26 3.48
C VAL A 317 -0.93 -6.77 4.90
N VAL A 318 -0.84 -8.09 5.04
CA VAL A 318 -0.59 -8.80 6.30
C VAL A 318 0.81 -9.40 6.24
N PHE A 319 1.73 -8.87 7.04
CA PHE A 319 3.09 -9.35 7.19
C PHE A 319 3.26 -9.97 8.57
N ILE A 320 3.42 -11.28 8.63
CA ILE A 320 3.58 -12.02 9.89
C ILE A 320 4.73 -13.02 9.73
N ARG A 321 5.62 -13.06 10.71
CA ARG A 321 6.54 -14.19 10.91
C ARG A 321 6.34 -14.75 12.30
N ALA A 322 6.21 -16.07 12.38
CA ALA A 322 6.02 -16.78 13.64
C ALA A 322 6.74 -18.11 13.62
N THR A 323 7.03 -18.68 14.80
CA THR A 323 7.54 -20.05 14.89
C THR A 323 6.48 -21.05 14.40
N ALA A 324 5.21 -20.81 14.72
CA ALA A 324 4.10 -21.61 14.22
C ALA A 324 2.81 -20.80 14.12
N PHE A 325 1.94 -21.27 13.22
CA PHE A 325 0.57 -20.80 13.04
C PHE A 325 -0.38 -21.95 13.39
N ASP A 326 -1.45 -21.63 14.13
CA ASP A 326 -2.46 -22.59 14.60
C ASP A 326 -3.85 -21.91 14.62
N GLY A 327 -4.91 -22.72 14.71
CA GLY A 327 -6.30 -22.27 14.75
C GLY A 327 -7.04 -22.29 13.40
N GLU A 328 -8.36 -22.10 13.47
CA GLU A 328 -9.30 -22.24 12.34
C GLU A 328 -9.78 -20.89 11.77
N GLY A 329 -9.15 -19.79 12.20
CA GLY A 329 -9.50 -18.43 11.85
C GLY A 329 -9.06 -18.03 10.44
N VAL A 330 -9.41 -16.80 10.07
CA VAL A 330 -9.18 -16.28 8.71
C VAL A 330 -8.06 -15.26 8.69
N TYR A 331 -7.15 -15.41 7.71
CA TYR A 331 -6.22 -14.38 7.27
C TYR A 331 -6.75 -13.80 5.97
N SER A 332 -7.01 -12.49 5.90
CA SER A 332 -7.58 -11.89 4.71
C SER A 332 -6.92 -10.57 4.34
N ALA A 333 -6.70 -10.38 3.05
CA ALA A 333 -6.20 -9.15 2.46
C ALA A 333 -6.88 -8.97 1.09
N SER A 334 -8.21 -9.02 1.05
CA SER A 334 -8.98 -8.80 -0.18
C SER A 334 -9.33 -7.33 -0.38
N GLY A 335 -9.43 -6.89 -1.64
CA GLY A 335 -10.10 -5.64 -1.98
C GLY A 335 -11.58 -5.65 -1.58
N THR A 336 -12.18 -4.47 -1.52
CA THR A 336 -13.62 -4.33 -1.18
C THR A 336 -14.49 -4.33 -2.43
N SER A 337 -15.71 -4.85 -2.32
CA SER A 337 -16.71 -4.74 -3.38
C SER A 337 -17.23 -3.31 -3.48
N ALA A 338 -17.55 -2.84 -4.69
CA ALA A 338 -18.19 -1.54 -4.90
C ALA A 338 -19.63 -1.55 -4.38
N VAL A 339 -20.10 -0.38 -3.93
CA VAL A 339 -21.51 -0.19 -3.58
C VAL A 339 -22.32 -0.23 -4.88
N ALA A 340 -23.42 -0.98 -4.87
CA ALA A 340 -24.34 -1.05 -6.00
C ALA A 340 -24.93 0.34 -6.30
N SER A 341 -24.96 0.72 -7.58
CA SER A 341 -25.63 1.93 -8.06
C SER A 341 -27.10 1.64 -8.39
N SER A 342 -27.97 2.64 -8.23
CA SER A 342 -29.41 2.52 -8.49
C SER A 342 -29.84 3.43 -9.64
N GLY A 343 -29.37 3.14 -10.85
CA GLY A 343 -29.78 3.83 -12.08
C GLY A 343 -28.68 4.61 -12.81
N ASN A 344 -27.51 4.77 -12.17
CA ASN A 344 -26.31 5.38 -12.77
C ASN A 344 -25.12 4.41 -12.77
N GLY A 345 -23.97 4.87 -13.24
CA GLY A 345 -22.75 4.07 -13.33
C GLY A 345 -22.27 3.57 -11.96
N GLY A 346 -22.08 2.26 -11.85
CA GLY A 346 -21.51 1.64 -10.66
C GLY A 346 -19.99 1.74 -10.64
N GLY A 347 -19.40 1.97 -9.48
CA GLY A 347 -17.96 1.91 -9.28
C GLY A 347 -17.39 0.50 -9.42
N GLY A 348 -16.09 0.42 -9.67
CA GLY A 348 -15.35 -0.84 -9.71
C GLY A 348 -14.95 -1.34 -8.32
N GLY A 349 -14.86 -2.67 -8.15
CA GLY A 349 -14.30 -3.29 -6.94
C GLY A 349 -12.79 -3.02 -6.78
N GLY A 350 -12.27 -3.15 -5.57
CA GLY A 350 -10.83 -3.13 -5.31
C GLY A 350 -10.17 -4.46 -5.64
N GLY A 351 -8.89 -4.40 -6.03
CA GLY A 351 -8.03 -5.56 -6.31
C GLY A 351 -7.28 -6.10 -5.11
#